data_AF-A0A9P6ZIV2-F1
#
_entry.id   AF-A0A9P6ZIV2-F1
#
_cell.length_a   1.000
_cell.length_b   1.000
_cell.length_c   1.000
_cell.angle_alpha   90.00
_cell.angle_beta   90.00
_cell.angle_gamma   90.00
#
_symmetry.space_group_name_H-M   'P 1'
#
loop_
_entity.id
_entity.type
_entity.pdbx_description
1 polymer ?
#
loop_
_entity_poly.entity_id
_entity_poly.type
_entity_poly.pdbx_seq_one_letter_code
_entity_poly.pdbx_strand_id
1 'polypeptide(L)'
;MRRLSMGVCDIIRDDNGDRPGGFVLVIDGAALDHSLSDDNHKALLLRLATQCEGIVCCRVSPLQKALMVKMVKGGLGVITLAIGDGANDVSIIQAA
;
A
#
# COMPACT_ATOMS: atom_id res chain seq x y z
N MET A 1 20.79 -36.17 12.52
CA MET A 1 20.41 -35.36 13.70
C MET A 1 19.30 -34.40 13.25
N ARG A 2 18.03 -34.73 13.50
CA ARG A 2 16.87 -33.88 13.12
C ARG A 2 16.70 -32.78 14.18
N ARG A 3 16.81 -31.51 13.79
CA ARG A 3 16.33 -30.39 14.61
C ARG A 3 14.85 -30.16 14.27
N LEU A 4 13.96 -30.42 15.22
CA LEU A 4 12.65 -29.75 15.26
C LEU A 4 12.83 -28.45 16.06
N SER A 5 12.56 -27.31 15.45
CA SER A 5 12.38 -26.02 16.11
C SER A 5 11.17 -25.34 15.49
N MET A 6 10.20 -24.98 16.33
CA MET A 6 9.01 -24.26 15.93
C MET A 6 9.37 -22.85 15.42
N GLY A 7 8.64 -22.39 14.40
CA GLY A 7 8.26 -20.98 14.22
C GLY A 7 9.38 -19.97 13.99
N VAL A 8 9.87 -19.90 12.75
CA VAL A 8 9.94 -18.70 11.89
C VAL A 8 10.24 -19.27 10.50
N CYS A 9 9.26 -19.30 9.59
CA CYS A 9 9.60 -19.48 8.17
C CYS A 9 10.46 -18.28 7.78
N ASP A 10 11.61 -18.53 7.15
CA ASP A 10 12.41 -17.47 6.56
C ASP A 10 11.49 -16.60 5.69
N ILE A 11 11.41 -15.32 6.03
CA ILE A 11 10.46 -14.39 5.39
C ILE A 11 10.83 -14.24 3.92
N ILE A 12 12.13 -14.38 3.64
CA ILE A 12 12.69 -14.43 2.31
C ILE A 12 12.94 -15.90 1.98
N ARG A 13 11.96 -16.53 1.36
CA ARG A 13 12.09 -17.88 0.80
C ARG A 13 13.17 -17.87 -0.29
N ASP A 14 13.81 -19.02 -0.52
CA ASP A 14 14.80 -19.21 -1.59
C ASP A 14 14.25 -18.94 -3.00
N ASP A 15 12.92 -18.85 -3.14
CA ASP A 15 12.18 -18.50 -4.36
C ASP A 15 11.90 -16.99 -4.54
N ASN A 16 12.49 -16.13 -3.70
CA ASN A 16 12.27 -14.69 -3.75
C ASN A 16 12.77 -14.11 -5.09
N GLY A 17 11.83 -13.67 -5.94
CA GLY A 17 12.09 -13.15 -7.29
C GLY A 17 11.83 -14.16 -8.42
N ASP A 18 11.59 -15.44 -8.10
CA ASP A 18 11.36 -16.52 -9.07
C ASP A 18 9.86 -16.86 -9.23
N ARG A 19 9.00 -16.16 -8.48
CA ARG A 19 7.54 -16.25 -8.65
C ARG A 19 7.15 -15.55 -9.96
N PRO A 20 6.24 -16.11 -10.77
CA PRO A 20 5.67 -15.39 -11.91
C PRO A 20 5.03 -14.12 -11.38
N GLY A 21 5.74 -12.99 -11.50
CA GLY A 21 5.51 -11.82 -10.66
C GLY A 21 4.79 -10.70 -11.40
N GLY A 22 3.76 -10.15 -10.77
CA GLY A 22 3.21 -8.85 -11.11
C GLY A 22 4.08 -7.70 -10.58
N PHE A 23 3.68 -6.48 -10.90
CA PHE A 23 4.45 -5.28 -10.58
C PHE A 23 4.12 -4.76 -9.18
N VAL A 24 5.11 -4.17 -8.51
CA VAL A 24 4.91 -3.39 -7.27
C VAL A 24 5.20 -1.93 -7.56
N LEU A 25 4.29 -1.04 -7.16
CA LEU A 25 4.47 0.40 -7.29
C LEU A 25 5.10 0.97 -6.01
N VAL A 26 6.23 1.66 -6.15
CA VAL A 26 6.84 2.43 -5.05
C VAL A 26 6.67 3.92 -5.37
N ILE A 27 6.07 4.68 -4.46
CA ILE A 27 5.80 6.11 -4.62
C ILE A 27 6.16 6.86 -3.34
N ASP A 28 6.86 7.99 -3.47
CA ASP A 28 7.21 8.84 -2.33
C ASP A 28 6.13 9.89 -2.05
N GLY A 29 6.21 10.54 -0.89
CA GLY A 29 5.24 11.56 -0.48
C GLY A 29 5.15 12.75 -1.42
N ALA A 30 6.26 13.16 -2.06
CA ALA A 30 6.25 14.28 -2.99
C ALA A 30 5.54 13.94 -4.30
N ALA A 31 5.85 12.78 -4.91
CA ALA A 31 5.15 12.31 -6.10
C ALA A 31 3.67 11.96 -5.81
N LEU A 32 3.38 11.44 -4.62
CA LEU A 32 2.01 11.17 -4.20
C LEU A 32 1.20 12.46 -4.08
N ASP A 33 1.80 13.57 -3.64
CA ASP A 33 1.11 14.87 -3.56
C ASP A 33 0.64 15.34 -4.94
N HIS A 34 1.53 15.26 -5.93
CA HIS A 34 1.19 15.54 -7.33
C HIS A 34 0.15 14.56 -7.88
N SER A 35 0.23 13.29 -7.50
CA SER A 35 -0.71 12.28 -7.98
C SER A 35 -2.12 12.47 -7.39
N LEU A 36 -2.22 13.15 -6.24
CA LEU A 36 -3.48 13.43 -5.55
C LEU A 36 -4.01 14.86 -5.80
N SER A 37 -3.32 15.69 -6.59
CA SER A 37 -3.65 17.12 -6.74
C SER A 37 -4.97 17.39 -7.44
N ASP A 38 -5.37 16.52 -8.37
CA ASP A 38 -6.61 16.64 -9.14
C ASP A 38 -7.16 15.27 -9.54
N ASP A 39 -8.39 15.26 -10.03
CA ASP A 39 -9.12 14.03 -10.25
C ASP A 39 -8.60 13.21 -11.44
N ASN A 40 -7.94 13.85 -12.42
CA ASN A 40 -7.34 13.13 -13.55
C ASN A 40 -6.13 12.33 -13.08
N HIS A 41 -5.23 12.95 -12.30
CA HIS A 41 -4.07 12.25 -11.75
C HIS A 41 -4.47 11.16 -10.75
N LYS A 42 -5.49 11.41 -9.91
CA LYS A 42 -6.03 10.38 -9.00
C LYS A 42 -6.56 9.17 -9.78
N ALA A 43 -7.32 9.39 -10.85
CA ALA A 43 -7.85 8.32 -11.67
C ALA A 43 -6.74 7.51 -12.35
N LEU A 44 -5.68 8.19 -12.81
CA LEU A 44 -4.50 7.53 -13.39
C LEU A 44 -3.73 6.70 -12.35
N LEU A 45 -3.49 7.27 -11.17
CA LEU A 45 -2.85 6.57 -10.06
C LEU A 45 -3.68 5.35 -9.65
N LEU A 46 -4.99 5.47 -9.53
CA LEU A 46 -5.87 4.36 -9.18
C LEU A 46 -5.84 3.26 -10.25
N ARG A 47 -5.83 3.62 -11.53
CA ARG A 47 -5.75 2.64 -12.62
C ARG A 47 -4.41 1.92 -12.67
N LEU A 48 -3.31 2.61 -12.37
CA LEU A 48 -1.99 1.99 -12.26
C LEU A 48 -1.93 1.08 -11.04
N ALA A 49 -2.42 1.56 -9.90
CA ALA A 49 -2.48 0.85 -8.63
C ALA A 49 -3.20 -0.50 -8.73
N THR A 50 -4.30 -0.59 -9.48
CA THR A 50 -5.06 -1.83 -9.66
C THR A 50 -4.41 -2.86 -10.58
N GLN A 51 -3.38 -2.46 -11.33
CA GLN A 51 -2.57 -3.38 -12.14
C GLN A 51 -1.37 -3.94 -11.36
N CYS A 52 -1.06 -3.36 -10.19
CA CYS A 52 0.02 -3.80 -9.32
C CYS A 52 -0.47 -4.85 -8.32
N GLU A 53 0.41 -5.78 -7.95
CA GLU A 53 0.16 -6.72 -6.86
C GLU A 53 0.28 -6.05 -5.48
N GLY A 54 1.04 -4.95 -5.41
CA GLY A 54 1.26 -4.22 -4.18
C GLY A 54 1.72 -2.80 -4.43
N ILE A 55 1.57 -1.96 -3.41
CA ILE A 55 1.96 -0.55 -3.45
C ILE A 55 2.66 -0.21 -2.14
N VAL A 56 3.81 0.44 -2.24
CA VAL A 56 4.57 0.95 -1.11
C VAL A 56 4.65 2.46 -1.21
N CYS A 57 3.96 3.15 -0.29
CA CYS A 57 4.05 4.60 -0.18
C CYS A 57 5.08 4.97 0.90
N CYS A 58 6.13 5.71 0.54
CA CYS A 58 7.21 6.07 1.46
C CYS A 58 7.25 7.59 1.75
N ARG A 59 7.69 7.97 2.95
CA ARG A 59 7.76 9.39 3.41
C ARG A 59 6.43 10.17 3.29
N VAL A 60 5.31 9.49 3.46
CA VAL A 60 3.96 10.08 3.38
C VAL A 60 3.51 10.72 4.68
N SER A 61 2.76 11.83 4.58
CA SER A 61 2.13 12.48 5.72
C SER A 61 0.87 11.74 6.19
N PRO A 62 0.39 11.94 7.44
CA PRO A 62 -0.89 11.40 7.90
C PRO A 62 -2.07 11.77 6.98
N LEU A 63 -2.09 13.01 6.45
CA LEU A 63 -3.13 13.43 5.52
C LEU A 63 -3.09 12.63 4.21
N GLN A 64 -1.91 12.49 3.59
CA GLN A 64 -1.75 11.75 2.34
C GLN A 64 -2.14 10.28 2.47
N LYS A 65 -1.77 9.68 3.59
CA LYS A 65 -2.19 8.36 4.04
C LYS A 65 -3.74 8.20 4.02
N ALA A 66 -4.47 9.14 4.63
CA ALA A 66 -5.93 9.13 4.62
C ALA A 66 -6.55 9.38 3.23
N LEU A 67 -5.94 10.28 2.45
CA LEU A 67 -6.38 10.56 1.07
C LEU A 67 -6.25 9.34 0.16
N MET A 68 -5.19 8.55 0.34
CA MET A 68 -5.01 7.31 -0.41
C MET A 68 -6.14 6.31 -0.13
N VAL A 69 -6.52 6.12 1.14
CA VAL A 69 -7.63 5.24 1.51
C VAL A 69 -8.95 5.74 0.92
N LYS A 70 -9.24 7.04 1.02
CA LYS A 70 -10.46 7.64 0.43
C LYS A 70 -10.51 7.46 -1.08
N MET A 71 -9.38 7.63 -1.77
CA MET A 71 -9.29 7.46 -3.22
C MET A 71 -9.60 6.01 -3.62
N VAL A 72 -9.03 5.02 -2.90
CA VAL A 72 -9.29 3.59 -3.18
C VAL A 72 -10.75 3.22 -2.87
N LYS A 73 -11.25 3.62 -1.69
CA LYS A 73 -12.62 3.34 -1.25
C LYS A 73 -13.66 3.95 -2.19
N GLY A 74 -13.51 5.23 -2.53
CA GLY A 74 -14.44 5.95 -3.42
C GLY A 74 -14.30 5.53 -4.89
N GLY A 75 -13.07 5.30 -5.35
CA GLY A 75 -12.81 4.97 -6.75
C GLY A 75 -13.16 3.54 -7.14
N LEU A 76 -13.09 2.59 -6.21
CA LEU A 76 -13.43 1.18 -6.45
C LEU A 76 -14.75 0.74 -5.82
N GLY A 77 -15.32 1.52 -4.90
CA GLY A 77 -16.54 1.15 -4.17
C GLY A 77 -16.36 -0.04 -3.23
N VAL A 78 -15.15 -0.27 -2.74
CA VAL A 78 -14.77 -1.42 -1.90
C VAL A 78 -14.72 -1.05 -0.42
N ILE A 79 -14.81 -2.06 0.44
CA ILE A 79 -14.52 -1.90 1.86
C ILE A 79 -13.00 -1.91 2.06
N THR A 80 -12.49 -0.92 2.80
CA THR A 80 -11.07 -0.80 3.11
C THR A 80 -10.79 -1.17 4.57
N LEU A 81 -9.64 -1.81 4.82
CA LEU A 81 -9.14 -2.06 6.17
C LEU A 81 -7.88 -1.21 6.38
N ALA A 82 -7.82 -0.52 7.52
CA ALA A 82 -6.67 0.26 7.95
C ALA A 82 -6.18 -0.24 9.31
N ILE A 83 -4.87 -0.43 9.42
CA ILE A 83 -4.20 -0.88 10.63
C ILE A 83 -3.00 0.05 10.87
N GLY A 84 -2.79 0.44 12.12
CA GLY A 84 -1.63 1.21 12.57
C GLY A 84 -1.56 1.23 14.09
N ASP A 85 -0.36 1.45 14.62
CA ASP A 85 -0.05 1.40 16.05
C ASP A 85 0.22 2.79 16.66
N GLY A 86 0.33 3.83 15.83
CA GLY A 86 0.72 5.18 16.26
C GLY A 86 -0.29 6.28 15.91
N ALA A 87 -0.09 7.47 16.51
CA ALA A 87 -0.93 8.65 16.28
C ALA A 87 -0.98 9.10 14.81
N ASN A 88 0.05 8.78 14.02
CA ASN A 88 0.13 9.08 12.60
C ASN A 88 -0.89 8.30 11.76
N ASP A 89 -1.46 7.21 12.29
CA ASP A 89 -2.39 6.33 11.57
C ASP A 89 -3.86 6.59 11.92
N VAL A 90 -4.13 7.47 12.90
CA VAL A 90 -5.51 7.88 13.30
C VAL A 90 -6.30 8.37 12.09
N SER A 91 -5.65 9.16 11.24
CA SER A 91 -6.22 9.70 10.02
C SER A 91 -6.60 8.62 8.99
N ILE A 92 -5.80 7.56 8.87
CA ILE A 92 -6.09 6.40 8.01
C ILE A 92 -7.27 5.63 8.58
N ILE A 93 -7.24 5.34 9.89
CA ILE A 93 -8.27 4.54 10.56
C ILE A 93 -9.64 5.21 10.46
N GLN A 94 -9.71 6.53 10.61
CA GLN A 94 -10.94 7.29 10.45
C GLN A 94 -11.44 7.37 8.99
N ALA A 95 -10.56 7.16 8.01
CA ALA A 95 -10.90 7.24 6.60
C ALA A 95 -11.36 5.91 5.99
N ALA A 96 -10.99 4.79 6.62
CA ALA A 96 -11.24 3.43 6.12
C ALA A 96 -12.71 3.00 6.16
#